data_AF-A0A8J3D873-F1
#
_entry.id   AF-A0A8J3D873-F1
#
_cell.length_a   1.000
_cell.length_b   1.000
_cell.length_c   1.000
_cell.angle_alpha   90.00
_cell.angle_beta   90.00
_cell.angle_gamma   90.00
#
_symmetry.space_group_name_H-M   'P 1'
#
loop_
_entity.id
_entity.type
_entity.pdbx_description
1 polymer ?
#
loop_
_entity_poly.entity_id
_entity_poly.type
_entity_poly.pdbx_seq_one_letter_code
_entity_poly.pdbx_strand_id
1 'polypeptide(L)'
;MKSTLYLRRISLLMLLITVTLSSCKKDKEDVAPDAATTVAGNYAYSEITFNGKTLPADQTNLKGSVGITRQTATQVTININLRSKSDNSEFIVENVDGIEVADLGNGSYGLRYDGEEFAQVKDEKIMIKGVDEDGVNFTITATK
;
A
#
# COMPACT_ATOMS: atom_id res chain seq x y z
N MET A 1 -40.05 43.83 -56.98
CA MET A 1 -39.54 42.49 -57.34
C MET A 1 -38.02 42.52 -57.28
N LYS A 2 -37.45 41.62 -56.46
CA LYS A 2 -36.20 40.82 -56.64
C LYS A 2 -34.91 41.59 -56.96
N SER A 3 -34.00 41.77 -55.99
CA SER A 3 -33.00 40.79 -55.52
C SER A 3 -31.72 40.79 -56.37
N THR A 4 -30.73 41.59 -55.96
CA THR A 4 -29.34 41.44 -56.43
C THR A 4 -28.38 41.89 -55.33
N LEU A 5 -28.12 41.06 -54.32
CA LEU A 5 -27.02 41.26 -53.36
C LEU A 5 -26.69 39.94 -52.64
N TYR A 6 -26.39 38.88 -53.39
CA TYR A 6 -25.89 37.62 -52.83
C TYR A 6 -24.88 36.95 -53.77
N LEU A 7 -23.74 37.58 -54.03
CA LEU A 7 -22.71 36.94 -54.85
C LEU A 7 -21.26 37.30 -54.48
N ARG A 8 -20.96 37.48 -53.18
CA ARG A 8 -19.58 37.79 -52.74
C ARG A 8 -19.14 37.14 -51.42
N ARG A 9 -19.74 36.00 -51.03
CA ARG A 9 -19.35 35.25 -49.83
C ARG A 9 -19.46 33.73 -49.99
N ILE A 10 -19.08 33.20 -51.16
CA ILE A 10 -19.01 31.75 -51.40
C ILE A 10 -17.65 31.46 -52.05
N SER A 11 -16.57 31.62 -51.29
CA SER A 11 -15.24 31.14 -51.73
C SER A 11 -14.29 30.83 -50.59
N LEU A 12 -14.80 30.66 -49.36
CA LEU A 12 -13.95 30.43 -48.18
C LEU A 12 -14.56 29.41 -47.19
N LEU A 13 -15.23 28.38 -47.71
CA LEU A 13 -15.86 27.34 -46.87
C LEU A 13 -15.64 25.92 -47.40
N MET A 14 -14.46 25.63 -47.96
CA MET A 14 -14.16 24.28 -48.48
C MET A 14 -12.66 23.91 -48.37
N LEU A 15 -12.03 24.18 -47.23
CA LEU A 15 -10.64 23.72 -47.00
C LEU A 15 -10.33 23.40 -45.52
N LEU A 16 -11.26 22.82 -44.77
CA LEU A 16 -11.02 22.53 -43.35
C LEU A 16 -11.75 21.27 -42.83
N ILE A 17 -11.66 20.14 -43.55
CA ILE A 17 -12.23 18.85 -43.09
C ILE A 17 -11.30 17.65 -43.35
N THR A 18 -9.99 17.78 -43.15
CA THR A 18 -9.05 16.64 -43.34
C THR A 18 -8.07 16.39 -42.20
N VAL A 19 -8.36 16.82 -40.96
CA VAL A 19 -7.54 16.40 -39.80
C VAL A 19 -8.39 16.20 -38.54
N THR A 20 -9.22 15.16 -38.51
CA THR A 20 -9.66 14.59 -37.22
C THR A 20 -9.68 13.07 -37.30
N LEU A 21 -8.57 12.47 -37.74
CA LEU A 21 -8.17 11.16 -37.22
C LEU A 21 -7.31 11.44 -35.99
N SER A 22 -7.95 11.95 -34.93
CA SER A 22 -7.35 11.89 -33.60
C SER A 22 -7.21 10.41 -33.27
N SER A 23 -5.97 9.95 -33.43
CA SER A 23 -5.44 8.72 -32.88
C SER A 23 -5.99 8.55 -31.46
N CYS A 24 -6.99 7.68 -31.31
CA CYS A 24 -7.30 7.06 -30.03
C CYS A 24 -6.09 6.19 -29.70
N LYS A 25 -5.05 6.82 -29.13
CA LYS A 25 -4.12 6.10 -28.29
C LYS A 25 -4.98 5.50 -27.19
N LYS A 26 -5.11 4.18 -27.20
CA LYS A 26 -5.52 3.43 -26.00
C LYS A 26 -4.43 3.72 -24.98
N ASP A 27 -4.61 4.80 -24.22
CA ASP A 27 -3.94 4.94 -22.95
C ASP A 27 -4.32 3.68 -22.19
N LYS A 28 -3.29 2.86 -21.91
CA LYS A 28 -3.46 1.78 -20.96
C LYS A 28 -3.78 2.49 -19.66
N GLU A 29 -5.03 2.46 -19.25
CA GLU A 29 -5.40 2.75 -17.88
C GLU A 29 -4.57 1.78 -17.04
N ASP A 30 -3.50 2.29 -16.40
CA ASP A 30 -2.81 1.59 -15.34
C ASP A 30 -3.85 1.40 -14.25
N VAL A 31 -4.46 0.22 -14.25
CA VAL A 31 -5.40 -0.20 -13.21
C VAL A 31 -4.65 -0.07 -11.89
N ALA A 32 -5.15 0.80 -11.00
CA ALA A 32 -4.55 0.99 -9.70
C ALA A 32 -4.42 -0.37 -8.98
N PRO A 33 -3.27 -0.66 -8.35
CA PRO A 33 -3.08 -1.93 -7.65
C PRO A 33 -4.13 -2.09 -6.56
N ASP A 34 -4.56 -3.34 -6.34
CA ASP A 34 -5.45 -3.66 -5.21
C ASP A 34 -4.73 -3.49 -3.87
N ALA A 35 -5.51 -3.34 -2.79
CA ALA A 35 -5.00 -3.06 -1.45
C ALA A 35 -3.95 -4.07 -0.99
N ALA A 36 -4.18 -5.37 -1.23
CA ALA A 36 -3.23 -6.42 -0.88
C ALA A 36 -1.93 -6.33 -1.68
N THR A 37 -1.98 -5.94 -2.96
CA THR A 37 -0.81 -5.65 -3.78
C THR A 37 -0.03 -4.46 -3.24
N THR A 38 -0.71 -3.41 -2.80
CA THR A 38 -0.08 -2.19 -2.27
C THR A 38 0.70 -2.46 -0.97
N VAL A 39 0.16 -3.28 -0.08
CA VAL A 39 0.81 -3.61 1.21
C VAL A 39 1.83 -4.75 1.10
N ALA A 40 1.83 -5.54 0.03
CA ALA A 40 2.75 -6.66 -0.11
C ALA A 40 4.22 -6.19 -0.15
N GLY A 41 5.12 -7.00 0.41
CA GLY A 41 6.56 -6.75 0.43
C GLY A 41 7.24 -7.23 1.70
N ASN A 42 8.54 -6.99 1.81
CA ASN A 42 9.33 -7.34 2.99
C ASN A 42 9.73 -6.07 3.74
N TYR A 43 9.51 -6.04 5.05
CA TYR A 43 9.75 -4.91 5.92
C TYR A 43 10.83 -5.29 6.92
N ALA A 44 11.97 -4.62 6.92
CA ALA A 44 13.03 -4.83 7.89
C ALA A 44 12.66 -4.21 9.24
N TYR A 45 12.88 -4.94 10.33
CA TYR A 45 12.66 -4.43 11.68
C TYR A 45 13.45 -3.13 11.91
N SER A 46 12.77 -2.08 12.40
CA SER A 46 13.34 -0.75 12.55
C SER A 46 13.29 -0.21 13.99
N GLU A 47 12.25 -0.50 14.74
CA GLU A 47 12.11 -0.07 16.14
C GLU A 47 11.03 -0.86 16.89
N ILE A 48 11.11 -0.82 18.22
CA ILE A 48 10.07 -1.31 19.12
C ILE A 48 9.68 -0.19 20.09
N THR A 49 8.38 -0.03 20.31
CA THR A 49 7.85 0.83 21.36
C THR A 49 7.20 -0.02 22.44
N PHE A 50 7.61 0.15 23.69
CA PHE A 50 7.00 -0.51 24.85
C PHE A 50 7.11 0.42 26.06
N ASN A 51 6.14 0.39 26.97
CA ASN A 51 6.10 1.27 28.14
C ASN A 51 6.30 2.77 27.80
N GLY A 52 5.78 3.21 26.65
CA GLY A 52 5.89 4.60 26.18
C GLY A 52 7.29 5.00 25.69
N LYS A 53 8.25 4.07 25.61
CA LYS A 53 9.60 4.30 25.10
C LYS A 53 9.79 3.60 23.76
N THR A 54 10.28 4.33 22.77
CA THR A 54 10.69 3.78 21.48
C THR A 54 12.19 3.53 21.48
N LEU A 55 12.59 2.31 21.15
CA LEU A 55 13.98 1.90 20.97
C LEU A 55 14.22 1.55 19.50
N PRO A 56 15.17 2.21 18.81
CA PRO A 56 15.55 1.85 17.45
C PRO A 56 16.26 0.49 17.43
N ALA A 57 16.23 -0.18 16.27
CA ALA A 57 16.73 -1.54 16.11
C ALA A 57 18.19 -1.71 16.53
N ASP A 58 19.05 -0.72 16.33
CA ASP A 58 20.46 -0.70 16.73
C ASP A 58 20.66 -0.72 18.26
N GLN A 59 19.70 -0.19 19.02
CA GLN A 59 19.71 -0.15 20.49
C GLN A 59 19.00 -1.35 21.14
N THR A 60 18.48 -2.28 20.34
CA THR A 60 17.83 -3.50 20.83
C THR A 60 18.63 -4.75 20.49
N ASN A 61 18.37 -5.82 21.23
CA ASN A 61 18.89 -7.15 20.89
C ASN A 61 18.01 -7.87 19.84
N LEU A 62 17.14 -7.18 19.11
CA LEU A 62 16.23 -7.80 18.13
C LEU A 62 16.70 -7.57 16.69
N LYS A 63 16.50 -8.58 15.83
CA LYS A 63 16.72 -8.53 14.38
C LYS A 63 15.59 -9.28 13.67
N GLY A 64 15.40 -9.01 12.39
CA GLY A 64 14.44 -9.76 11.59
C GLY A 64 13.67 -8.90 10.59
N SER A 65 12.57 -9.46 10.10
CA SER A 65 11.69 -8.80 9.14
C SER A 65 10.25 -9.27 9.27
N VAL A 66 9.36 -8.53 8.62
CA VAL A 66 7.96 -8.87 8.40
C VAL A 66 7.73 -8.97 6.89
N GLY A 67 7.34 -10.14 6.41
CA GLY A 67 6.93 -10.36 5.03
C GLY A 67 5.41 -10.32 4.90
N ILE A 68 4.90 -9.55 3.94
CA ILE A 68 3.49 -9.55 3.54
C ILE A 68 3.39 -10.10 2.11
N THR A 69 2.63 -11.18 1.94
CA THR A 69 2.41 -11.81 0.63
C THR A 69 0.94 -11.74 0.26
N ARG A 70 0.63 -11.24 -0.94
CA ARG A 70 -0.74 -11.20 -1.46
C ARG A 70 -1.32 -12.59 -1.65
N GLN A 71 -2.52 -12.84 -1.10
CA GLN A 71 -3.32 -14.04 -1.36
C GLN A 71 -4.46 -13.73 -2.34
N THR A 72 -5.25 -12.69 -2.05
CA THR A 72 -6.34 -12.18 -2.90
C THR A 72 -6.24 -10.67 -3.01
N ALA A 73 -7.20 -9.99 -3.64
CA ALA A 73 -7.20 -8.52 -3.71
C ALA A 73 -7.32 -7.81 -2.34
N THR A 74 -7.86 -8.51 -1.34
CA THR A 74 -8.13 -7.96 0.00
C THR A 74 -7.58 -8.83 1.12
N GLN A 75 -6.82 -9.88 0.82
CA GLN A 75 -6.24 -10.78 1.81
C GLN A 75 -4.75 -11.02 1.56
N VAL A 76 -4.00 -11.13 2.65
CA VAL A 76 -2.56 -11.39 2.66
C VAL A 76 -2.18 -12.47 3.67
N THR A 77 -1.05 -13.11 3.41
CA THR A 77 -0.28 -13.84 4.42
C THR A 77 0.72 -12.89 5.04
N ILE A 78 0.84 -12.91 6.37
CA ILE A 78 1.92 -12.22 7.09
C ILE A 78 2.86 -13.26 7.68
N ASN A 79 4.15 -13.09 7.41
CA ASN A 79 5.24 -13.82 8.03
C ASN A 79 6.05 -12.87 8.91
N ILE A 80 6.04 -13.04 10.21
CA ILE A 80 6.88 -12.29 11.16
C ILE A 80 8.02 -13.20 11.55
N ASN A 81 9.26 -12.71 11.44
CA ASN A 81 10.44 -13.46 11.88
C ASN A 81 11.38 -12.51 12.63
N LEU A 82 11.07 -12.25 13.90
CA LEU A 82 11.86 -11.48 14.82
C LEU A 82 12.56 -12.40 15.81
N ARG A 83 13.88 -12.23 15.90
CA ARG A 83 14.77 -13.07 16.71
C ARG A 83 15.76 -12.22 17.48
N SER A 84 16.28 -12.78 18.55
CA SER A 84 17.40 -12.21 19.29
C SER A 84 18.68 -12.21 18.45
N LYS A 85 19.47 -11.13 18.51
CA LYS A 85 20.76 -11.00 17.82
C LYS A 85 21.82 -11.88 18.48
N SER A 86 21.79 -12.02 19.81
CA SER A 86 22.85 -12.67 20.59
C SER A 86 22.88 -14.19 20.42
N ASP A 87 21.72 -14.83 20.36
CA ASP A 87 21.56 -16.29 20.42
C ASP A 87 20.58 -16.83 19.37
N ASN A 88 19.98 -15.97 18.56
CA ASN A 88 19.00 -16.33 17.53
C ASN A 88 17.71 -16.98 18.07
N SER A 89 17.45 -16.84 19.38
CA SER A 89 16.22 -17.28 20.01
C SER A 89 15.01 -16.53 19.44
N GLU A 90 13.86 -17.18 19.49
CA GLU A 90 12.62 -16.65 18.94
C GLU A 90 12.05 -15.58 19.85
N PHE A 91 11.71 -14.44 19.25
CA PHE A 91 10.96 -13.40 19.94
C PHE A 91 9.51 -13.41 19.43
N ILE A 92 9.32 -13.21 18.13
CA ILE A 92 8.03 -13.39 17.45
C ILE A 92 8.31 -14.05 16.10
N VAL A 93 7.92 -15.31 15.95
CA VAL A 93 8.08 -16.06 14.71
C VAL A 93 6.74 -16.69 14.37
N GLU A 94 5.99 -16.02 13.50
CA GLU A 94 4.60 -16.34 13.21
C GLU A 94 4.35 -16.33 11.71
N ASN A 95 3.45 -17.19 11.26
CA ASN A 95 2.97 -17.20 9.88
C ASN A 95 1.45 -17.32 9.87
N VAL A 96 0.78 -16.23 9.51
CA VAL A 96 -0.68 -16.12 9.58
C VAL A 96 -1.23 -15.84 8.19
N ASP A 97 -2.14 -16.71 7.75
CA ASP A 97 -2.86 -16.61 6.49
C ASP A 97 -4.22 -15.92 6.67
N GLY A 98 -4.80 -15.41 5.58
CA GLY A 98 -6.16 -14.88 5.59
C GLY A 98 -6.31 -13.54 6.29
N ILE A 99 -5.23 -12.78 6.46
CA ILE A 99 -5.29 -11.44 7.04
C ILE A 99 -6.02 -10.51 6.08
N GLU A 100 -7.08 -9.87 6.54
CA GLU A 100 -7.84 -8.91 5.75
C GLU A 100 -7.10 -7.56 5.67
N VAL A 101 -7.10 -6.96 4.49
CA VAL A 101 -6.55 -5.62 4.25
C VAL A 101 -7.70 -4.64 4.06
N ALA A 102 -7.84 -3.69 5.00
CA ALA A 102 -8.84 -2.64 4.95
C ALA A 102 -8.18 -1.30 4.57
N ASP A 103 -8.66 -0.66 3.50
CA ASP A 103 -8.27 0.71 3.18
C ASP A 103 -8.85 1.69 4.22
N LEU A 104 -7.98 2.42 4.90
CA LEU A 104 -8.34 3.42 5.91
C LEU A 104 -8.34 4.85 5.34
N GLY A 105 -8.04 5.00 4.04
CA GLY A 105 -7.85 6.27 3.36
C GLY A 105 -6.46 6.87 3.58
N ASN A 106 -6.15 7.91 2.80
CA ASN A 106 -4.87 8.65 2.87
C ASN A 106 -3.62 7.75 2.75
N GLY A 107 -3.69 6.68 1.96
CA GLY A 107 -2.58 5.75 1.77
C GLY A 107 -2.27 4.86 2.98
N SER A 108 -3.21 4.75 3.93
CA SER A 108 -3.09 3.88 5.10
C SER A 108 -3.99 2.65 4.97
N TYR A 109 -3.47 1.49 5.35
CA TYR A 109 -4.15 0.22 5.31
C TYR A 109 -4.10 -0.45 6.68
N GLY A 110 -5.25 -0.89 7.19
CA GLY A 110 -5.36 -1.71 8.39
C GLY A 110 -5.27 -3.19 8.03
N LEU A 111 -4.58 -3.97 8.85
CA LEU A 111 -4.50 -5.42 8.76
C LEU A 111 -5.31 -6.04 9.89
N ARG A 112 -6.28 -6.88 9.53
CA ARG A 112 -7.26 -7.42 10.46
C ARG A 112 -7.26 -8.95 10.47
N TYR A 113 -7.39 -9.50 11.67
CA TYR A 113 -7.59 -10.93 11.89
C TYR A 113 -8.80 -11.11 12.80
N ASP A 114 -9.74 -11.99 12.41
CA ASP A 114 -11.03 -12.16 13.12
C ASP A 114 -11.77 -10.84 13.40
N GLY A 115 -11.66 -9.87 12.48
CA GLY A 115 -12.30 -8.55 12.58
C GLY A 115 -11.56 -7.53 13.46
N GLU A 116 -10.49 -7.94 14.15
CA GLU A 116 -9.67 -7.05 14.99
C GLU A 116 -8.45 -6.53 14.23
N GLU A 117 -8.23 -5.22 14.28
CA GLU A 117 -7.05 -4.59 13.67
C GLU A 117 -5.85 -4.69 14.60
N PHE A 118 -4.85 -5.47 14.18
CA PHE A 118 -3.62 -5.67 14.94
C PHE A 118 -2.41 -4.96 14.32
N ALA A 119 -2.49 -4.58 13.03
CA ALA A 119 -1.40 -3.86 12.38
C ALA A 119 -1.90 -2.80 11.39
N GLN A 120 -1.05 -1.82 11.12
CA GLN A 120 -1.30 -0.77 10.14
C GLN A 120 -0.09 -0.60 9.23
N VAL A 121 -0.33 -0.47 7.92
CA VAL A 121 0.66 -0.12 6.90
C VAL A 121 0.43 1.32 6.45
N LYS A 122 1.47 2.14 6.46
CA LYS A 122 1.46 3.51 5.96
C LYS A 122 2.87 3.97 5.63
N ASP A 123 3.06 4.70 4.53
CA ASP A 123 4.35 5.29 4.14
C ASP A 123 5.51 4.27 4.19
N GLU A 124 5.29 3.09 3.60
CA GLU A 124 6.26 1.98 3.57
C GLU A 124 6.64 1.40 4.95
N LYS A 125 5.91 1.75 5.99
CA LYS A 125 6.07 1.21 7.34
C LYS A 125 4.90 0.31 7.70
N ILE A 126 5.18 -0.76 8.41
CA ILE A 126 4.19 -1.56 9.12
C ILE A 126 4.37 -1.35 10.62
N MET A 127 3.28 -1.10 11.33
CA MET A 127 3.22 -1.02 12.79
C MET A 127 2.34 -2.16 13.30
N ILE A 128 2.93 -3.14 13.98
CA ILE A 128 2.24 -4.31 14.55
C ILE A 128 2.10 -4.10 16.05
N LYS A 129 0.87 -4.21 16.57
CA LYS A 129 0.58 -4.16 18.00
C LYS A 129 0.61 -5.58 18.56
N GLY A 130 1.19 -5.74 19.75
CA GLY A 130 1.21 -7.00 20.47
C GLY A 130 1.16 -6.78 21.97
N VAL A 131 0.97 -7.88 22.70
CA VAL A 131 0.96 -7.95 24.15
C VAL A 131 1.86 -9.11 24.55
N ASP A 132 2.78 -8.89 25.49
CA ASP A 132 3.64 -9.96 26.00
C ASP A 132 2.94 -10.80 27.09
N GLU A 133 3.66 -11.80 27.62
CA GLU A 133 3.14 -12.72 28.63
C GLU A 133 2.75 -12.02 29.95
N ASP A 134 3.35 -10.85 30.23
CA ASP A 134 3.08 -10.04 31.42
C ASP A 134 1.95 -9.02 31.19
N GLY A 135 1.35 -9.01 29.99
CA GLY A 135 0.29 -8.08 29.63
C GLY A 135 0.79 -6.70 29.19
N VAL A 136 2.09 -6.55 28.91
CA VAL A 136 2.68 -5.29 28.46
C VAL A 136 2.45 -5.12 26.97
N ASN A 137 1.78 -4.02 26.61
CA ASN A 137 1.58 -3.65 25.22
C ASN A 137 2.90 -3.18 24.59
N PHE A 138 3.17 -3.67 23.39
CA PHE A 138 4.26 -3.19 22.56
C PHE A 138 3.80 -2.96 21.11
N THR A 139 4.56 -2.13 20.40
CA THR A 139 4.41 -1.92 18.97
C THR A 139 5.74 -2.19 18.29
N ILE A 140 5.76 -3.12 17.34
CA ILE A 140 6.89 -3.30 16.43
C ILE A 140 6.66 -2.44 15.20
N THR A 141 7.66 -1.65 14.83
CA THR A 141 7.71 -0.99 13.53
C THR A 141 8.74 -1.69 12.64
N ALA A 142 8.38 -1.91 11.39
CA ALA A 142 9.28 -2.37 10.34
C ALA A 142 9.09 -1.53 9.07
N THR A 143 10.14 -1.36 8.28
CA THR A 143 10.17 -0.47 7.10
C THR A 143 10.62 -1.24 5.87
N LYS A 144 9.97 -1.00 4.73
CA LYS A 144 10.32 -1.60 3.43
C LYS A 144 11.66 -1.09 2.89
#